data_AF-A0A9N9SJF1-F1
#
_entry.id   AF-A0A9N9SJF1-F1
#
_cell.length_a   1.000
_cell.length_b   1.000
_cell.length_c   1.000
_cell.angle_alpha   90.00
_cell.angle_beta   90.00
_cell.angle_gamma   90.00
#
_symmetry.space_group_name_H-M   'P 1'
#
loop_
_entity.id
_entity.type
_entity.pdbx_description
1 polymer ?
#
loop_
_entity_poly.entity_id
_entity_poly.type
_entity_poly.pdbx_seq_one_letter_code
_entity_poly.pdbx_strand_id
1 'polypeptide(L)'
;MAELLKVQNKLLSMKCCLCKNVLSVPPIMVLSEDGTELKCGRCKNNNEKPSVCRNIALENMAMFFSFPCIYKNCNEMIPWKEVGSHEDACDNKTIKCPMYYQKCERNVQVPKLEEHCKRYHKGNIYYETLNCSFSPNEDLISILISSNQQFIIYITMGSKLSEIYVASLKKINECFTYDLKLSSTCNNTFVAYENQPISKYDEVDHCLRCMRSNCDLRGYPHTKVKDDVPVNKFLKKVDLTAVKLIFGDISKIRYRITIVPKKEYKDNNKESSSEIATVENHKKEVNIVDDESLETNKLKQCPRCMKYVLDIIFIVNDEKICVECGIELTSQILA
;
A
#
# COMPACT_ATOMS: atom_id res chain seq x y z
N MET A 1 22.02 -33.95 -18.67
CA MET A 1 22.59 -32.84 -17.88
C MET A 1 22.99 -31.64 -18.74
N ALA A 2 23.83 -31.78 -19.77
CA ALA A 2 24.25 -30.65 -20.62
C ALA A 2 23.09 -29.88 -21.27
N GLU A 3 22.07 -30.57 -21.78
CA GLU A 3 20.89 -29.92 -22.39
C GLU A 3 20.05 -29.13 -21.37
N LEU A 4 19.86 -29.64 -20.16
CA LEU A 4 19.15 -28.93 -19.09
C LEU A 4 19.88 -27.63 -18.70
N LEU A 5 21.21 -27.67 -18.66
CA LEU A 5 22.02 -26.48 -18.38
C LEU A 5 21.89 -25.43 -19.50
N LYS A 6 21.83 -25.85 -20.78
CA LYS A 6 21.57 -24.94 -21.90
C LYS A 6 20.20 -24.27 -21.77
N VAL A 7 19.17 -25.04 -21.42
CA VAL A 7 17.81 -24.50 -21.19
C VAL A 7 17.81 -23.51 -20.04
N GLN A 8 18.43 -23.86 -18.90
CA GLN A 8 18.54 -22.96 -17.76
C GLN A 8 19.24 -21.65 -18.12
N ASN A 9 20.38 -21.73 -18.80
CA ASN A 9 21.14 -20.55 -19.24
C ASN A 9 20.31 -19.68 -20.19
N LYS A 10 19.52 -20.29 -21.09
CA LYS A 10 18.61 -19.56 -21.97
C LYS A 10 17.54 -18.84 -21.16
N LEU A 11 16.89 -19.50 -20.20
CA LEU A 11 15.87 -18.87 -19.33
C LEU A 11 16.45 -17.70 -18.52
N LEU A 12 17.66 -17.85 -17.96
CA LEU A 12 18.34 -16.80 -17.21
C LEU A 12 18.74 -15.60 -18.09
N SER A 13 18.93 -15.81 -19.39
CA SER A 13 19.20 -14.73 -20.35
C SER A 13 17.95 -13.93 -20.76
N MET A 14 16.75 -14.48 -20.54
CA MET A 14 15.48 -13.84 -20.95
C MET A 14 15.06 -12.78 -19.92
N LYS A 15 14.88 -11.55 -20.41
CA LYS A 15 14.60 -10.37 -19.58
C LYS A 15 13.26 -9.75 -19.92
N CYS A 16 12.60 -9.19 -18.92
CA CYS A 16 11.43 -8.36 -19.07
C CYS A 16 11.77 -7.12 -19.91
N CYS A 17 10.98 -6.81 -20.95
CA CYS A 17 11.19 -5.63 -21.78
C CYS A 17 10.99 -4.32 -20.99
N LEU A 18 10.23 -4.36 -19.90
CA LEU A 18 9.93 -3.20 -19.04
C LEU A 18 11.00 -3.01 -17.94
N CYS A 19 11.11 -3.94 -16.99
CA CYS A 19 12.02 -3.78 -15.84
C CYS A 19 13.44 -4.31 -16.08
N LYS A 20 13.71 -4.95 -17.22
CA LYS A 20 15.01 -5.54 -17.59
C LYS A 20 15.53 -6.65 -16.66
N ASN A 21 14.74 -7.08 -15.67
CA ASN A 21 15.04 -8.23 -14.82
C ASN A 21 14.72 -9.55 -15.51
N VAL A 22 15.27 -10.65 -14.99
CA VAL A 22 14.98 -12.01 -15.45
C VAL A 22 13.49 -12.32 -15.31
N LEU A 23 12.93 -13.07 -16.27
CA LEU A 23 11.52 -13.49 -16.30
C LEU A 23 11.23 -14.61 -15.28
N SER A 24 11.42 -14.32 -13.99
CA SER A 24 11.33 -15.28 -12.90
C SER A 24 10.10 -15.13 -12.00
N VAL A 25 9.18 -14.21 -12.31
CA VAL A 25 7.94 -13.98 -11.54
C VAL A 25 6.74 -14.04 -12.49
N PRO A 26 5.73 -14.90 -12.24
CA PRO A 26 4.52 -14.98 -13.04
C PRO A 26 3.53 -13.83 -12.76
N PRO A 27 2.63 -13.51 -13.71
CA PRO A 27 2.53 -14.12 -15.04
C PRO A 27 3.63 -13.58 -15.99
N ILE A 28 4.05 -14.41 -16.95
CA ILE A 28 4.90 -13.99 -18.06
C ILE A 28 4.01 -13.74 -19.27
N MET A 29 3.93 -12.48 -19.70
CA MET A 29 3.05 -12.05 -20.79
C MET A 29 3.88 -11.74 -22.05
N VAL A 30 3.31 -12.03 -23.22
CA VAL A 30 3.82 -11.60 -24.52
C VAL A 30 3.15 -10.28 -24.90
N LEU A 31 3.94 -9.26 -25.22
CA LEU A 31 3.44 -7.92 -25.59
C LEU A 31 3.49 -7.66 -27.10
N SER A 32 4.31 -8.37 -27.85
CA SER A 32 4.47 -8.20 -29.30
C SER A 32 4.03 -9.45 -30.06
N GLU A 33 3.53 -9.25 -31.28
CA GLU A 33 3.05 -10.35 -32.14
C GLU A 33 4.17 -11.34 -32.54
N ASP A 34 5.40 -10.86 -32.65
CA ASP A 34 6.59 -11.66 -32.95
C ASP A 34 7.13 -12.45 -31.74
N GLY A 35 6.56 -12.27 -30.56
CA GLY A 35 6.96 -12.94 -29.33
C GLY A 35 8.26 -12.43 -28.69
N THR A 36 8.86 -11.35 -29.19
CA THR A 36 10.16 -10.86 -28.70
C THR A 36 10.05 -10.00 -27.45
N GLU A 37 8.94 -9.29 -27.26
CA GLU A 37 8.69 -8.45 -26.08
C GLU A 37 7.94 -9.24 -25.00
N LEU A 38 8.62 -9.50 -23.88
CA LEU A 38 8.06 -10.24 -22.75
C LEU A 38 7.95 -9.36 -21.50
N LYS A 39 6.84 -9.47 -20.76
CA LYS A 39 6.54 -8.75 -19.51
C LYS A 39 6.45 -9.76 -18.36
N CYS A 40 7.19 -9.53 -17.28
CA CYS A 40 7.08 -10.35 -16.07
C CYS A 40 5.99 -9.85 -15.11
N GLY A 41 5.64 -10.69 -14.13
CA GLY A 41 4.64 -10.41 -13.11
C GLY A 41 4.99 -9.31 -12.12
N ARG A 42 6.22 -8.79 -12.13
CA ARG A 42 6.59 -7.59 -11.34
C ARG A 42 5.98 -6.31 -11.91
N CYS A 43 5.63 -6.29 -13.19
CA CYS A 43 5.22 -5.09 -13.91
C CYS A 43 3.69 -4.98 -14.06
N LYS A 44 2.90 -5.42 -13.08
CA LYS A 44 1.45 -5.64 -13.21
C LYS A 44 0.70 -4.47 -13.86
N ASN A 45 0.97 -3.24 -13.41
CA ASN A 45 0.17 -2.05 -13.73
C ASN A 45 0.61 -1.28 -14.99
N ASN A 46 1.57 -1.78 -15.75
CA ASN A 46 1.93 -1.15 -17.03
C ASN A 46 0.91 -1.51 -18.11
N ASN A 47 -0.01 -0.58 -18.37
CA ASN A 47 -1.08 -0.63 -19.37
C ASN A 47 -0.64 -0.14 -20.76
N GLU A 48 0.66 0.12 -20.98
CA GLU A 48 1.14 0.76 -22.21
C GLU A 48 0.86 -0.06 -23.48
N LYS A 49 0.72 -1.39 -23.37
CA LYS A 49 0.35 -2.26 -24.48
C LYS A 49 -0.62 -3.34 -23.97
N PRO A 50 -1.74 -3.60 -24.68
CA PRO A 50 -2.53 -4.78 -24.41
C PRO A 50 -1.65 -6.01 -24.57
N SER A 51 -1.62 -6.88 -23.56
CA SER A 51 -0.89 -8.15 -23.66
C SER A 51 -1.58 -9.04 -24.68
N VAL A 52 -0.80 -9.64 -25.58
CA VAL A 52 -1.32 -10.58 -26.59
C VAL A 52 -1.79 -11.86 -25.89
N CYS A 53 -0.92 -12.47 -25.09
CA CYS A 53 -1.22 -13.71 -24.37
C CYS A 53 -0.26 -13.97 -23.20
N ARG A 54 -0.62 -14.90 -22.32
CA ARG A 54 0.27 -15.45 -21.28
C ARG A 54 1.13 -16.57 -21.88
N ASN A 55 2.45 -16.52 -21.66
CA ASN A 55 3.39 -17.51 -22.16
C ASN A 55 3.47 -18.72 -21.20
N ILE A 56 2.44 -19.57 -21.22
CA ILE A 56 2.31 -20.75 -20.34
C ILE A 56 3.47 -21.73 -20.56
N ALA A 57 3.95 -21.91 -21.80
CA ALA A 57 5.07 -22.79 -22.10
C ALA A 57 6.35 -22.36 -21.37
N LEU A 58 6.64 -21.06 -21.35
CA LEU A 58 7.79 -20.52 -20.65
C LEU A 58 7.68 -20.67 -19.13
N GLU A 59 6.49 -20.45 -18.57
CA GLU A 59 6.23 -20.67 -17.13
C GLU A 59 6.38 -22.14 -16.74
N ASN A 60 5.84 -23.06 -17.55
CA ASN A 60 5.98 -24.51 -17.35
C ASN A 60 7.45 -24.96 -17.45
N MET A 61 8.28 -24.33 -18.27
CA MET A 61 9.72 -24.61 -18.26
C MET A 61 10.37 -24.04 -17.00
N ALA A 62 10.06 -22.80 -16.64
CA ALA A 62 10.67 -22.09 -15.51
C ALA A 62 10.42 -22.79 -14.16
N MET A 63 9.28 -23.45 -13.98
CA MET A 63 8.92 -24.11 -12.72
C MET A 63 9.91 -25.21 -12.27
N PHE A 64 10.74 -25.74 -13.17
CA PHE A 64 11.74 -26.77 -12.89
C PHE A 64 13.12 -26.20 -12.52
N PHE A 65 13.27 -24.88 -12.52
CA PHE A 65 14.56 -24.22 -12.28
C PHE A 65 14.50 -23.25 -11.10
N SER A 66 15.69 -23.00 -10.55
CA SER A 66 15.92 -21.92 -9.59
C SER A 66 16.46 -20.68 -10.29
N PHE A 67 16.08 -19.52 -9.79
CA PHE A 67 16.45 -18.22 -10.32
C PHE A 67 17.22 -17.42 -9.27
N PRO A 68 18.22 -16.63 -9.68
CA PRO A 68 18.91 -15.74 -8.77
C PRO A 68 17.95 -14.65 -8.27
N CYS A 69 18.11 -14.25 -7.02
CA CYS A 69 17.46 -13.05 -6.50
C CYS A 69 17.85 -11.81 -7.32
N ILE A 70 16.91 -10.88 -7.53
CA ILE A 70 17.18 -9.62 -8.25
C ILE A 70 18.03 -8.63 -7.44
N TYR A 71 18.12 -8.79 -6.12
CA TYR A 71 18.89 -7.90 -5.26
C TYR A 71 20.36 -8.30 -5.25
N LYS A 72 21.24 -7.38 -5.68
CA LYS A 72 22.67 -7.63 -5.94
C LYS A 72 23.45 -8.30 -4.79
N ASN A 73 23.02 -8.12 -3.55
CA ASN A 73 23.69 -8.65 -2.37
C ASN A 73 23.10 -9.98 -1.89
N CYS A 74 22.06 -10.50 -2.55
CA CYS A 74 21.48 -11.80 -2.29
C CYS A 74 22.00 -12.80 -3.32
N ASN A 75 22.72 -13.82 -2.87
CA ASN A 75 23.29 -14.87 -3.72
C ASN A 75 22.42 -16.14 -3.77
N GLU A 76 21.20 -16.08 -3.24
CA GLU A 76 20.30 -17.24 -3.20
C GLU A 76 19.76 -17.59 -4.58
N MET A 77 19.66 -18.90 -4.82
CA MET A 77 19.00 -19.49 -5.99
C MET A 77 17.64 -20.01 -5.56
N ILE A 78 16.58 -19.33 -5.97
CA ILE A 78 15.23 -19.50 -5.44
C ILE A 78 14.37 -20.31 -6.43
N PRO A 79 13.65 -21.35 -5.99
CA PRO A 79 12.68 -22.03 -6.86
C PRO A 79 11.70 -21.04 -7.49
N TRP A 80 11.39 -21.20 -8.78
CA TRP A 80 10.58 -20.22 -9.52
C TRP A 80 9.27 -19.80 -8.83
N LYS A 81 8.57 -20.75 -8.19
CA LYS A 81 7.32 -20.49 -7.46
C LYS A 81 7.48 -19.57 -6.24
N GLU A 82 8.69 -19.49 -5.70
CA GLU A 82 9.01 -18.79 -4.46
C GLU A 82 9.73 -17.46 -4.70
N VAL A 83 10.14 -17.16 -5.94
CA VAL A 83 10.91 -15.94 -6.27
C VAL A 83 10.18 -14.68 -5.80
N GLY A 84 8.88 -14.56 -6.10
CA GLY A 84 8.11 -13.37 -5.70
C GLY A 84 8.02 -13.20 -4.19
N SER A 85 7.78 -14.29 -3.44
CA SER A 85 7.74 -14.26 -1.98
C SER A 85 9.11 -13.98 -1.35
N HIS A 86 10.17 -14.54 -1.93
CA HIS A 86 11.53 -14.26 -1.48
C HIS A 86 11.87 -12.78 -1.70
N GLU A 87 11.63 -12.23 -2.89
CA GLU A 87 11.92 -10.82 -3.18
C GLU A 87 11.17 -9.87 -2.24
N ASP A 88 9.95 -10.23 -1.86
CA ASP A 88 9.16 -9.46 -0.90
C ASP A 88 9.74 -9.43 0.52
N ALA A 89 10.40 -10.52 0.93
CA ALA A 89 10.94 -10.71 2.28
C ALA A 89 12.48 -10.65 2.36
N CYS A 90 13.16 -10.45 1.23
CA CYS A 90 14.62 -10.49 1.14
C CYS A 90 15.25 -9.37 2.00
N ASP A 91 16.18 -9.72 2.90
CA ASP A 91 16.89 -8.73 3.71
C ASP A 91 17.77 -7.78 2.88
N ASN A 92 18.14 -8.21 1.67
CA ASN A 92 18.87 -7.40 0.72
C ASN A 92 17.97 -6.50 -0.14
N LYS A 93 16.65 -6.52 0.09
CA LYS A 93 15.70 -5.66 -0.60
C LYS A 93 16.11 -4.20 -0.46
N THR A 94 16.31 -3.56 -1.60
CA THR A 94 16.59 -2.13 -1.71
C THR A 94 15.38 -1.39 -2.26
N ILE A 95 15.19 -0.15 -1.81
CA ILE A 95 14.25 0.81 -2.39
C ILE A 95 15.01 2.10 -2.71
N LYS A 96 14.50 2.91 -3.65
CA LYS A 96 14.97 4.30 -3.76
C LYS A 96 14.54 5.08 -2.51
N CYS A 97 15.41 5.94 -2.01
CA CYS A 97 15.07 6.80 -0.86
C CYS A 97 13.79 7.60 -1.13
N PRO A 98 12.78 7.55 -0.24
CA PRO A 98 11.52 8.26 -0.45
C PRO A 98 11.64 9.79 -0.30
N MET A 99 12.74 10.32 0.24
CA MET A 99 12.96 11.76 0.49
C MET A 99 13.43 12.52 -0.77
N TYR A 100 12.69 12.43 -1.87
CA TYR A 100 13.13 12.97 -3.17
C TYR A 100 13.28 14.49 -3.22
N TYR A 101 12.52 15.25 -2.42
CA TYR A 101 12.58 16.72 -2.40
C TYR A 101 13.93 17.23 -1.86
N GLN A 102 14.67 16.39 -1.14
CA GLN A 102 16.04 16.66 -0.70
C GLN A 102 17.09 16.19 -1.74
N LYS A 103 16.66 15.90 -2.98
CA LYS A 103 17.50 15.39 -4.08
C LYS A 103 18.25 14.09 -3.71
N CYS A 104 17.68 13.27 -2.83
CA CYS A 104 18.25 11.96 -2.48
C CYS A 104 17.84 10.90 -3.50
N GLU A 105 18.82 10.37 -4.23
CA GLU A 105 18.59 9.35 -5.26
C GLU A 105 19.24 8.00 -4.92
N ARG A 106 19.64 7.82 -3.66
CA ARG A 106 20.31 6.60 -3.22
C ARG A 106 19.33 5.43 -3.17
N ASN A 107 19.80 4.26 -3.59
CA ASN A 107 19.16 2.98 -3.29
C ASN A 107 19.63 2.53 -1.91
N VAL A 108 18.68 2.23 -1.03
CA VAL A 108 18.94 1.91 0.37
C VAL A 108 18.31 0.57 0.69
N GLN A 109 19.03 -0.30 1.39
CA GLN A 109 18.46 -1.54 1.93
C GLN A 109 17.36 -1.18 2.93
N VAL A 110 16.18 -1.79 2.82
CA VAL A 110 15.04 -1.50 3.71
C VAL A 110 15.42 -1.58 5.20
N PRO A 111 16.18 -2.60 5.68
CA PRO A 111 16.64 -2.63 7.06
C PRO A 111 17.52 -1.44 7.48
N LYS A 112 18.24 -0.82 6.53
CA LYS A 112 19.16 0.31 6.77
C LYS A 112 18.54 1.68 6.49
N LEU A 113 17.25 1.73 6.14
CA LEU A 113 16.59 2.99 5.80
C LEU A 113 16.50 3.94 7.00
N GLU A 114 16.27 3.43 8.21
CA GLU A 114 16.33 4.22 9.44
C GLU A 114 17.67 4.94 9.59
N GLU A 115 18.78 4.20 9.51
CA GLU A 115 20.14 4.76 9.65
C GLU A 115 20.41 5.81 8.56
N HIS A 116 20.01 5.50 7.33
CA HIS A 116 20.11 6.43 6.21
C HIS A 116 19.34 7.73 6.48
N CYS A 117 18.08 7.66 6.93
CA CYS A 117 17.28 8.82 7.24
C CYS A 117 17.85 9.64 8.41
N LYS A 118 18.33 9.00 9.49
CA LYS A 118 19.02 9.70 10.59
C LYS A 118 20.21 10.51 10.11
N ARG A 119 20.98 9.94 9.18
CA ARG A 119 22.23 10.54 8.69
C ARG A 119 21.99 11.65 7.69
N TYR A 120 21.05 11.48 6.77
CA TYR A 120 20.89 12.36 5.60
C TYR A 120 19.59 13.17 5.58
N HIS A 121 18.59 12.82 6.39
CA HIS A 121 17.23 13.39 6.40
C HIS A 121 16.77 13.72 7.83
N LYS A 122 17.59 14.49 8.54
CA LYS A 122 17.28 14.92 9.92
C LYS A 122 15.92 15.63 9.95
N GLY A 123 15.03 15.20 10.85
CA GLY A 123 13.68 15.74 10.98
C GLY A 123 12.57 14.99 10.23
N ASN A 124 12.92 14.00 9.40
CA ASN A 124 11.95 13.17 8.66
C ASN A 124 11.85 11.74 9.20
N ILE A 125 12.23 11.55 10.46
CA ILE A 125 12.14 10.28 11.17
C ILE A 125 11.44 10.48 12.51
N TYR A 126 10.46 9.63 12.79
CA TYR A 126 9.62 9.65 13.98
C TYR A 126 9.55 8.26 14.61
N TYR A 127 9.24 8.21 15.90
CA TYR A 127 9.14 6.98 16.69
C TYR A 127 7.78 6.94 17.38
N GLU A 128 7.09 5.81 17.24
CA GLU A 128 5.75 5.47 17.77
C GLU A 128 4.62 6.38 17.30
N THR A 129 4.80 7.69 17.34
CA THR A 129 3.84 8.69 16.91
C THR A 129 4.56 9.76 16.09
N LEU A 130 3.98 10.08 14.94
CA LEU A 130 4.35 11.26 14.18
C LEU A 130 3.47 12.43 14.65
N ASN A 131 4.11 13.51 15.12
CA ASN A 131 3.44 14.76 15.51
C ASN A 131 4.05 15.90 14.69
N CYS A 132 3.24 16.59 13.90
CA CYS A 132 3.72 17.64 13.01
C CYS A 132 2.66 18.70 12.75
N SER A 133 3.09 19.87 12.32
CA SER A 133 2.25 20.96 11.84
C SER A 133 2.84 21.45 10.52
N PHE A 134 2.00 21.89 9.59
CA PHE A 134 2.43 22.31 8.27
C PHE A 134 1.87 23.66 7.91
N SER A 135 2.64 24.38 7.09
CA SER A 135 2.06 25.49 6.33
C SER A 135 1.17 24.93 5.21
N PRO A 136 0.16 25.67 4.76
CA PRO A 136 -0.59 25.30 3.56
C PRO A 136 0.34 25.09 2.37
N ASN A 137 0.07 24.05 1.56
CA ASN A 137 0.84 23.66 0.37
C ASN A 137 2.22 23.03 0.63
N GLU A 138 2.54 22.67 1.87
CA GLU A 138 3.71 21.85 2.16
C GLU A 138 3.33 20.37 2.19
N ASP A 139 4.10 19.55 1.47
CA ASP A 139 3.98 18.10 1.55
C ASP A 139 5.03 17.55 2.52
N LEU A 140 4.65 16.55 3.31
CA LEU A 140 5.55 15.82 4.20
C LEU A 140 5.77 14.41 3.70
N ILE A 141 7.02 13.98 3.68
CA ILE A 141 7.39 12.57 3.63
C ILE A 141 8.23 12.29 4.87
N SER A 142 7.86 11.25 5.61
CA SER A 142 8.55 10.85 6.82
C SER A 142 8.57 9.34 6.98
N ILE A 143 9.55 8.86 7.73
CA ILE A 143 9.59 7.48 8.20
C ILE A 143 9.09 7.47 9.64
N LEU A 144 8.09 6.65 9.93
CA LEU A 144 7.64 6.35 11.29
C LEU A 144 8.08 4.93 11.65
N ILE A 145 8.74 4.79 12.79
CA ILE A 145 9.16 3.51 13.33
C ILE A 145 8.29 3.19 14.53
N SER A 146 7.57 2.07 14.48
CA SER A 146 6.77 1.58 15.59
C SER A 146 6.84 0.06 15.63
N SER A 147 6.96 -0.51 16.83
CA SER A 147 7.05 -1.97 17.02
C SER A 147 8.15 -2.63 16.16
N ASN A 148 9.31 -1.98 16.02
CA ASN A 148 10.44 -2.41 15.17
C ASN A 148 10.11 -2.56 13.67
N GLN A 149 9.04 -1.93 13.20
CA GLN A 149 8.64 -1.89 11.80
C GLN A 149 8.68 -0.46 11.27
N GLN A 150 9.05 -0.32 9.99
CA GLN A 150 9.22 0.96 9.33
C GLN A 150 8.04 1.24 8.40
N PHE A 151 7.44 2.41 8.58
CA PHE A 151 6.31 2.90 7.81
C PHE A 151 6.71 4.19 7.09
N ILE A 152 6.34 4.30 5.81
CA ILE A 152 6.41 5.56 5.06
C ILE A 152 5.08 6.28 5.28
N ILE A 153 5.17 7.53 5.73
CA ILE A 153 4.05 8.46 5.82
C ILE A 153 4.24 9.52 4.75
N TYR A 154 3.21 9.74 3.95
CA TYR A 154 3.12 10.83 3.01
C TYR A 154 1.87 11.64 3.30
N ILE A 155 2.02 12.96 3.42
CA ILE A 155 0.93 13.91 3.61
C ILE A 155 1.07 14.95 2.51
N THR A 156 0.05 15.08 1.67
CA THR A 156 -0.07 16.20 0.74
C THR A 156 -1.07 17.21 1.26
N MET A 157 -0.77 18.49 1.04
CA MET A 157 -1.66 19.58 1.43
C MET A 157 -2.09 20.33 0.18
N GLY A 158 -3.30 20.01 -0.32
CA GLY A 158 -3.96 20.78 -1.36
C GLY A 158 -4.71 21.98 -0.80
N SER A 159 -5.34 22.75 -1.68
CA SER A 159 -6.16 23.91 -1.28
C SER A 159 -7.49 23.54 -0.60
N LYS A 160 -8.04 22.37 -0.93
CA LYS A 160 -9.32 21.86 -0.41
C LYS A 160 -9.22 20.51 0.29
N LEU A 161 -8.24 19.69 -0.09
CA LEU A 161 -8.07 18.34 0.40
C LEU A 161 -6.64 18.15 0.88
N SER A 162 -6.50 17.47 2.02
CA SER A 162 -5.24 16.86 2.41
C SER A 162 -5.33 15.36 2.16
N GLU A 163 -4.30 14.77 1.57
CA GLU A 163 -4.24 13.33 1.32
C GLU A 163 -3.16 12.72 2.20
N ILE A 164 -3.56 11.76 3.03
CA ILE A 164 -2.68 11.06 3.94
C ILE A 164 -2.54 9.62 3.45
N TYR A 165 -1.29 9.19 3.36
CA TYR A 165 -0.91 7.85 2.95
C TYR A 165 0.05 7.27 3.98
N VAL A 166 -0.24 6.05 4.42
CA VAL A 166 0.61 5.30 5.35
C VAL A 166 0.87 3.93 4.75
N ALA A 167 2.14 3.58 4.60
CA ALA A 167 2.57 2.32 4.00
C ALA A 167 3.64 1.61 4.80
N SER A 168 3.56 0.29 4.89
CA SER A 168 4.62 -0.53 5.47
C SER A 168 5.65 -0.94 4.43
N LEU A 169 6.93 -0.87 4.80
CA LEU A 169 8.02 -1.39 3.96
C LEU A 169 8.16 -2.91 3.99
N LYS A 170 7.58 -3.57 5.00
CA LYS A 170 7.50 -5.03 5.11
C LYS A 170 6.10 -5.51 4.76
N LYS A 171 5.97 -6.80 4.40
CA LYS A 171 4.66 -7.44 4.24
C LYS A 171 3.90 -7.33 5.57
N ILE A 172 2.69 -6.78 5.52
CA ILE A 172 1.79 -6.69 6.67
C ILE A 172 0.85 -7.89 6.57
N ASN A 173 0.76 -8.70 7.63
CA ASN A 173 -0.26 -9.75 7.74
C ASN A 173 -1.61 -9.15 8.23
N GLU A 174 -1.98 -7.98 7.72
CA GLU A 174 -3.13 -7.18 8.19
C GLU A 174 -3.11 -6.74 9.66
N CYS A 175 -2.02 -7.01 10.39
CA CYS A 175 -1.89 -6.78 11.83
C CYS A 175 -1.73 -5.30 12.24
N PHE A 176 -1.76 -4.35 11.32
CA PHE A 176 -1.56 -2.94 11.66
C PHE A 176 -2.59 -2.05 10.96
N THR A 177 -3.10 -1.09 11.72
CA THR A 177 -3.86 0.07 11.27
C THR A 177 -3.15 1.33 11.71
N TYR A 178 -3.63 2.49 11.28
CA TYR A 178 -3.20 3.76 11.85
C TYR A 178 -4.38 4.61 12.30
N ASP A 179 -4.14 5.39 13.33
CA ASP A 179 -5.03 6.44 13.79
C ASP A 179 -4.46 7.79 13.37
N LEU A 180 -5.31 8.63 12.77
CA LEU A 180 -5.00 10.01 12.42
C LEU A 180 -5.85 10.94 13.29
N LYS A 181 -5.18 11.79 14.07
CA LYS A 181 -5.81 12.83 14.88
C LYS A 181 -5.34 14.21 14.41
N LEU A 182 -6.29 15.08 14.10
CA LEU A 182 -6.05 16.49 13.77
C LEU A 182 -6.50 17.33 14.96
N SER A 183 -5.68 18.26 15.40
CA SER A 183 -6.00 19.15 16.52
C SER A 183 -5.52 20.56 16.22
N SER A 184 -6.16 21.58 16.77
CA SER A 184 -5.65 22.95 16.68
C SER A 184 -4.80 23.29 17.89
N THR A 185 -3.86 24.22 17.75
CA THR A 185 -3.14 24.77 18.91
C THR A 185 -3.98 25.74 19.73
N CYS A 186 -5.08 26.24 19.15
CA CYS A 186 -5.91 27.30 19.75
C CYS A 186 -7.04 26.76 20.63
N ASN A 187 -7.41 25.50 20.48
CA ASN A 187 -8.50 24.88 21.22
C ASN A 187 -8.17 23.41 21.51
N ASN A 188 -8.91 22.82 22.46
CA ASN A 188 -8.75 21.41 22.82
C ASN A 188 -9.55 20.47 21.92
N THR A 189 -10.18 20.98 20.85
CA THR A 189 -10.97 20.14 19.94
C THR A 189 -10.05 19.37 19.00
N PHE A 190 -10.50 18.19 18.60
CA PHE A 190 -9.80 17.38 17.63
C PHE A 190 -10.77 16.66 16.71
N VAL A 191 -10.24 16.20 15.59
CA VAL A 191 -10.91 15.29 14.66
C VAL A 191 -10.08 14.02 14.62
N ALA A 192 -10.70 12.86 14.83
CA ALA A 192 -10.02 11.57 14.75
C ALA A 192 -10.56 10.69 13.62
N TYR A 193 -9.65 9.95 13.00
CA TYR A 193 -9.89 8.86 12.06
C TYR A 193 -9.17 7.63 12.59
N GLU A 194 -9.92 6.68 13.10
CA GLU A 194 -9.35 5.50 13.75
C GLU A 194 -9.31 4.31 12.81
N ASN A 195 -8.40 3.37 13.09
CA ASN A 195 -8.31 2.07 12.42
C ASN A 195 -8.21 2.15 10.88
N GLN A 196 -7.56 3.19 10.36
CA GLN A 196 -7.37 3.33 8.93
C GLN A 196 -6.40 2.26 8.41
N PRO A 197 -6.65 1.68 7.21
CA PRO A 197 -5.84 0.59 6.68
C PRO A 197 -4.45 1.08 6.30
N ILE A 198 -3.44 0.24 6.53
CA ILE A 198 -2.07 0.48 6.07
C ILE A 198 -1.81 -0.44 4.87
N SER A 199 -1.31 0.13 3.78
CA SER A 199 -0.95 -0.64 2.59
C SER A 199 0.49 -1.12 2.63
N LYS A 200 0.81 -2.16 1.87
CA LYS A 200 2.21 -2.50 1.59
C LYS A 200 2.79 -1.45 0.63
N TYR A 201 3.98 -0.96 0.95
CA TYR A 201 4.74 -0.10 0.06
C TYR A 201 5.21 -0.89 -1.16
N ASP A 202 4.89 -0.34 -2.32
CA ASP A 202 5.31 -0.78 -3.64
C ASP A 202 5.89 0.44 -4.35
N GLU A 203 7.17 0.38 -4.74
CA GLU A 203 7.85 1.53 -5.32
C GLU A 203 7.25 1.98 -6.66
N VAL A 204 6.67 1.05 -7.42
CA VAL A 204 6.06 1.32 -8.73
C VAL A 204 4.74 2.07 -8.54
N ASP A 205 3.90 1.58 -7.63
CA ASP A 205 2.57 2.14 -7.39
C ASP A 205 2.61 3.38 -6.48
N HIS A 206 3.64 3.48 -5.63
CA HIS A 206 3.78 4.55 -4.64
C HIS A 206 4.96 5.46 -4.93
N CYS A 207 5.32 5.57 -6.21
CA CYS A 207 6.29 6.55 -6.65
C CYS A 207 5.75 7.95 -6.40
N LEU A 208 6.36 8.68 -5.48
CA LEU A 208 5.88 10.01 -5.12
C LEU A 208 6.05 11.03 -6.24
N ARG A 209 7.05 10.85 -7.11
CA ARG A 209 7.18 11.63 -8.35
C ARG A 209 5.99 11.37 -9.27
N CYS A 210 5.50 10.12 -9.34
CA CYS A 210 4.30 9.77 -10.09
C CYS A 210 3.05 10.41 -9.47
N MET A 211 2.91 10.39 -8.14
CA MET A 211 1.78 11.04 -7.45
C MET A 211 1.71 12.55 -7.72
N ARG A 212 2.86 13.20 -7.94
CA ARG A 212 2.93 14.63 -8.34
C ARG A 212 2.95 14.86 -9.85
N SER A 213 2.71 13.84 -10.67
CA SER A 213 2.75 13.93 -12.13
C SER A 213 4.09 14.45 -12.70
N ASN A 214 5.20 14.17 -12.01
CA ASN A 214 6.55 14.64 -12.36
C ASN A 214 7.56 13.47 -12.39
N CYS A 215 7.15 12.33 -12.94
CA CYS A 215 8.01 11.15 -13.04
C CYS A 215 8.36 10.85 -14.50
N ASP A 216 9.65 10.74 -14.79
CA ASP A 216 10.18 10.39 -16.12
C ASP A 216 10.57 8.91 -16.25
N LEU A 217 10.29 8.09 -15.24
CA LEU A 217 10.71 6.68 -15.22
C LEU A 217 9.82 5.83 -16.14
N ARG A 218 10.38 5.37 -17.27
CA ARG A 218 9.69 4.44 -18.16
C ARG A 218 9.23 3.18 -17.42
N GLY A 219 7.98 2.79 -17.66
CA GLY A 219 7.37 1.63 -17.02
C GLY A 219 6.88 1.87 -15.59
N TYR A 220 6.71 3.12 -15.16
CA TYR A 220 5.84 3.45 -14.05
C TYR A 220 4.46 3.84 -14.59
N PRO A 221 3.37 3.32 -14.00
CA PRO A 221 2.02 3.42 -14.55
C PRO A 221 1.54 4.86 -14.77
N HIS A 222 2.07 5.82 -14.01
CA HIS A 222 1.59 7.20 -14.00
C HIS A 222 2.42 8.18 -14.84
N THR A 223 3.39 7.71 -15.62
CA THR A 223 4.26 8.62 -16.38
C THR A 223 3.56 9.34 -17.54
N LYS A 224 2.35 8.93 -17.95
CA LYS A 224 1.69 9.49 -19.16
C LYS A 224 0.17 9.60 -19.16
N VAL A 225 -0.55 8.98 -18.23
CA VAL A 225 -2.03 9.02 -18.23
C VAL A 225 -2.48 10.06 -17.23
N LYS A 226 -2.88 11.24 -17.73
CA LYS A 226 -3.26 12.38 -16.89
C LYS A 226 -4.60 12.21 -16.16
N ASP A 227 -5.47 11.28 -16.57
CA ASP A 227 -6.89 11.46 -16.23
C ASP A 227 -7.60 10.35 -15.44
N ASP A 228 -7.13 9.09 -15.34
CA ASP A 228 -8.04 8.04 -14.79
C ASP A 228 -7.45 6.90 -13.94
N VAL A 229 -6.17 6.93 -13.55
CA VAL A 229 -5.68 5.85 -12.66
C VAL A 229 -6.00 6.20 -11.20
N PRO A 230 -6.83 5.41 -10.49
CA PRO A 230 -7.20 5.70 -9.12
C PRO A 230 -6.03 5.41 -8.19
N VAL A 231 -5.15 6.41 -8.02
CA VAL A 231 -4.19 6.50 -6.90
C VAL A 231 -4.94 6.48 -5.53
N ASN A 232 -6.27 6.58 -5.55
CA ASN A 232 -7.16 6.89 -4.44
C ASN A 232 -7.51 5.75 -3.46
N LYS A 233 -7.27 4.47 -3.74
CA LYS A 233 -7.86 3.42 -2.86
C LYS A 233 -7.29 3.41 -1.44
N PHE A 234 -6.07 3.91 -1.26
CA PHE A 234 -5.37 3.86 0.03
C PHE A 234 -5.02 5.24 0.59
N LEU A 235 -5.51 6.30 -0.05
CA LEU A 235 -5.35 7.67 0.41
C LEU A 235 -6.52 8.05 1.30
N LYS A 236 -6.24 8.42 2.56
CA LYS A 236 -7.24 9.08 3.37
C LYS A 236 -7.32 10.54 2.95
N LYS A 237 -8.48 10.95 2.45
CA LYS A 237 -8.78 12.34 2.12
C LYS A 237 -9.40 13.04 3.31
N VAL A 238 -8.82 14.17 3.68
CA VAL A 238 -9.34 15.06 4.72
C VAL A 238 -9.80 16.34 4.05
N ASP A 239 -11.07 16.69 4.21
CA ASP A 239 -11.63 17.94 3.71
C ASP A 239 -11.16 19.12 4.58
N LEU A 240 -10.25 19.92 4.01
CA LEU A 240 -9.68 21.07 4.69
C LEU A 240 -10.69 22.20 4.86
N THR A 241 -11.77 22.23 4.07
CA THR A 241 -12.87 23.19 4.25
C THR A 241 -13.63 22.88 5.53
N ALA A 242 -13.98 21.60 5.73
CA ALA A 242 -14.64 21.15 6.96
C ALA A 242 -13.74 21.35 8.19
N VAL A 243 -12.46 20.98 8.06
CA VAL A 243 -11.47 21.18 9.13
C VAL A 243 -11.28 22.67 9.47
N LYS A 244 -11.31 23.56 8.47
CA LYS A 244 -11.28 25.01 8.67
C LYS A 244 -12.51 25.53 9.42
N LEU A 245 -13.69 24.97 9.18
CA LEU A 245 -14.90 25.34 9.93
C LEU A 245 -14.79 24.95 11.40
N ILE A 246 -14.12 23.83 11.72
CA ILE A 246 -13.95 23.34 13.10
C ILE A 246 -12.84 24.10 13.84
N PHE A 247 -11.68 24.31 13.22
CA PHE A 247 -10.50 24.87 13.88
C PHE A 247 -10.24 26.35 13.60
N GLY A 248 -10.96 26.95 12.64
CA GLY A 248 -10.78 28.32 12.18
C GLY A 248 -9.55 28.48 11.28
N ASP A 249 -8.36 28.52 11.88
CA ASP A 249 -7.10 28.76 11.17
C ASP A 249 -6.37 27.44 10.85
N ILE A 250 -6.32 27.08 9.56
CA ILE A 250 -5.70 25.83 9.10
C ILE A 250 -4.18 25.80 9.32
N SER A 251 -3.53 26.96 9.43
CA SER A 251 -2.07 27.04 9.65
C SER A 251 -1.65 26.52 11.04
N LYS A 252 -2.62 26.32 11.93
CA LYS A 252 -2.42 25.88 13.31
C LYS A 252 -2.84 24.44 13.56
N ILE A 253 -3.13 23.69 12.49
CA ILE A 253 -3.49 22.27 12.60
C ILE A 253 -2.23 21.46 12.86
N ARG A 254 -2.30 20.61 13.89
CA ARG A 254 -1.35 19.56 14.18
C ARG A 254 -1.92 18.21 13.77
N TYR A 255 -1.14 17.48 13.00
CA TYR A 255 -1.38 16.10 12.61
C TYR A 255 -0.66 15.18 13.57
N ARG A 256 -1.39 14.22 14.12
CA ARG A 256 -0.86 13.13 14.94
C ARG A 256 -1.21 11.81 14.29
N ILE A 257 -0.22 11.05 13.85
CA ILE A 257 -0.39 9.71 13.26
C ILE A 257 0.24 8.69 14.20
N THR A 258 -0.53 7.68 14.58
CA THR A 258 -0.09 6.59 15.45
C THR A 258 -0.34 5.26 14.76
N ILE A 259 0.64 4.35 14.78
CA ILE A 259 0.44 2.99 14.28
C ILE A 259 -0.17 2.15 15.40
N VAL A 260 -1.25 1.44 15.09
CA VAL A 260 -1.98 0.61 16.06
C VAL A 260 -1.88 -0.84 15.61
N PRO A 261 -1.29 -1.74 16.42
CA PRO A 261 -1.39 -3.17 16.17
C PRO A 261 -2.86 -3.60 16.30
N LYS A 262 -3.41 -4.25 15.29
CA LYS A 262 -4.70 -4.94 15.41
C LYS A 262 -4.52 -6.02 16.47
N LYS A 263 -5.29 -5.95 17.55
CA LYS A 263 -5.42 -7.08 18.47
C LYS A 263 -5.98 -8.23 17.65
N GLU A 264 -5.24 -9.34 17.55
CA GLU A 264 -5.78 -10.55 16.96
C GLU A 264 -7.09 -10.86 17.70
N TYR A 265 -8.21 -10.73 17.00
CA TYR A 265 -9.47 -11.18 17.53
C TYR A 265 -9.35 -12.70 17.58
N LYS A 266 -8.92 -13.23 18.72
CA LYS A 266 -8.98 -14.66 18.98
C LYS A 266 -10.46 -14.99 18.94
N ASP A 267 -10.88 -15.56 17.81
CA ASP A 267 -12.23 -16.04 17.60
C ASP A 267 -12.44 -17.24 18.53
N ASN A 268 -12.73 -16.94 19.80
CA ASN A 268 -12.87 -17.93 20.86
C ASN A 268 -14.09 -18.84 20.66
N ASN A 269 -14.80 -18.74 19.53
CA ASN A 269 -15.96 -19.54 19.18
C ASN A 269 -15.67 -20.71 18.21
N LYS A 270 -14.39 -21.04 17.95
CA LYS A 270 -13.99 -22.25 17.21
C LYS A 270 -13.31 -23.31 18.08
N GLU A 271 -13.90 -23.61 19.24
CA GLU A 271 -13.66 -24.88 19.94
C GLU A 271 -14.94 -25.73 19.93
N SER A 272 -14.77 -27.02 19.63
CA SER A 272 -15.74 -28.12 19.66
C SER A 272 -16.53 -28.44 18.37
N SER A 273 -15.86 -29.03 17.38
CA SER A 273 -16.39 -30.18 16.63
C SER A 273 -15.33 -30.77 15.69
N SER A 274 -14.47 -31.64 16.23
CA SER A 274 -13.79 -32.65 15.40
C SER A 274 -13.42 -33.87 16.24
N GLU A 275 -14.36 -34.81 16.36
CA GLU A 275 -14.05 -36.23 16.54
C GLU A 275 -14.75 -37.04 15.43
N ILE A 276 -13.90 -37.62 14.55
CA ILE A 276 -13.99 -38.90 13.83
C ILE A 276 -15.13 -39.12 12.80
N ALA A 277 -14.76 -39.27 11.51
CA ALA A 277 -14.91 -40.53 10.74
C ALA A 277 -14.41 -40.43 9.29
N THR A 278 -13.91 -41.56 8.80
CA THR A 278 -13.21 -41.86 7.55
C THR A 278 -14.11 -42.05 6.31
N VAL A 279 -13.59 -41.61 5.14
CA VAL A 279 -13.64 -42.21 3.78
C VAL A 279 -15.02 -42.56 3.17
N GLU A 280 -15.46 -41.84 2.12
CA GLU A 280 -15.51 -42.31 0.71
C GLU A 280 -16.13 -41.26 -0.25
N ASN A 281 -15.88 -41.45 -1.55
CA ASN A 281 -16.12 -40.60 -2.73
C ASN A 281 -17.47 -39.84 -2.83
N HIS A 282 -17.44 -38.56 -3.26
CA HIS A 282 -18.19 -38.06 -4.42
C HIS A 282 -17.91 -36.59 -4.78
N LYS A 283 -17.91 -36.32 -6.10
CA LYS A 283 -18.21 -35.06 -6.83
C LYS A 283 -17.68 -33.73 -6.25
N LYS A 284 -16.72 -33.15 -6.98
CA LYS A 284 -16.37 -31.73 -6.92
C LYS A 284 -17.55 -30.88 -7.38
N GLU A 285 -18.31 -30.36 -6.44
CA GLU A 285 -19.06 -29.12 -6.61
C GLU A 285 -18.12 -27.94 -6.33
N VAL A 286 -18.16 -26.97 -7.23
CA VAL A 286 -17.45 -25.71 -7.13
C VAL A 286 -18.20 -24.86 -6.13
N ASN A 287 -17.69 -24.82 -4.89
CA ASN A 287 -18.10 -23.79 -3.94
C ASN A 287 -17.53 -22.44 -4.42
N ILE A 288 -18.40 -21.64 -5.02
CA ILE A 288 -18.23 -20.21 -5.14
C ILE A 288 -18.29 -19.70 -3.70
N VAL A 289 -17.15 -19.26 -3.19
CA VAL A 289 -17.10 -18.50 -1.94
C VAL A 289 -17.63 -17.12 -2.29
N ASP A 290 -18.91 -16.90 -1.99
CA ASP A 290 -19.50 -15.57 -2.01
C ASP A 290 -18.78 -14.72 -0.95
N ASP A 291 -18.10 -13.69 -1.45
CA ASP A 291 -17.40 -12.67 -0.67
C ASP A 291 -18.45 -11.75 -0.02
N GLU A 292 -19.12 -12.25 1.02
CA GLU A 292 -20.11 -11.51 1.83
C GLU A 292 -19.47 -10.44 2.75
N SER A 293 -18.18 -10.12 2.58
CA SER A 293 -17.48 -9.18 3.46
C SER A 293 -17.67 -7.70 3.12
N LEU A 294 -18.41 -7.36 2.04
CA LEU A 294 -18.64 -5.96 1.61
C LEU A 294 -20.06 -5.41 1.83
N GLU A 295 -21.06 -6.21 2.21
CA GLU A 295 -22.47 -5.78 2.28
C GLU A 295 -22.92 -5.18 3.63
N THR A 296 -22.04 -5.06 4.64
CA THR A 296 -22.44 -4.47 5.94
C THR A 296 -22.38 -2.95 5.99
N ASN A 297 -21.97 -2.26 4.93
CA ASN A 297 -22.11 -0.81 4.81
C ASN A 297 -23.56 -0.42 4.45
N LYS A 298 -24.50 -0.66 5.37
CA LYS A 298 -25.77 0.08 5.38
C LYS A 298 -25.44 1.56 5.59
N LEU A 299 -25.38 2.30 4.49
CA LEU A 299 -25.10 3.73 4.47
C LEU A 299 -26.11 4.46 5.37
N LYS A 300 -25.66 4.94 6.52
CA LYS A 300 -26.50 5.72 7.43
C LYS A 300 -26.64 7.11 6.84
N GLN A 301 -27.87 7.60 6.66
CA GLN A 301 -28.11 8.99 6.28
C GLN A 301 -28.08 9.86 7.53
N CYS A 302 -27.52 11.06 7.42
CA CYS A 302 -27.68 12.05 8.48
C CYS A 302 -29.15 12.45 8.58
N PRO A 303 -29.81 12.35 9.75
CA PRO A 303 -31.25 12.58 9.86
C PRO A 303 -31.67 14.03 9.60
N ARG A 304 -30.73 14.98 9.61
CA ARG A 304 -31.04 16.40 9.35
C ARG A 304 -30.83 16.79 7.89
N CYS A 305 -29.67 16.48 7.32
CA CYS A 305 -29.38 16.87 5.94
C CYS A 305 -29.71 15.78 4.91
N MET A 306 -30.10 14.59 5.37
CA MET A 306 -30.45 13.41 4.55
C MET A 306 -29.34 12.96 3.60
N LYS A 307 -28.12 13.48 3.74
CA LYS A 307 -26.96 13.03 2.97
C LYS A 307 -26.41 11.74 3.57
N TYR A 308 -25.97 10.82 2.71
CA TYR A 308 -25.32 9.58 3.13
C TYR A 308 -24.01 9.89 3.86
N VAL A 309 -23.85 9.33 5.06
CA VAL A 309 -22.62 9.35 5.84
C VAL A 309 -21.72 8.26 5.29
N LEU A 310 -21.14 8.54 4.12
CA LEU A 310 -20.44 7.53 3.32
C LEU A 310 -19.18 7.00 4.01
N ASP A 311 -18.46 7.82 4.79
CA ASP A 311 -17.20 7.38 5.46
C ASP A 311 -16.66 8.36 6.54
N ILE A 312 -17.38 9.44 6.85
CA ILE A 312 -16.83 10.55 7.64
C ILE A 312 -17.83 10.97 8.70
N ILE A 313 -17.76 10.26 9.82
CA ILE A 313 -18.21 10.77 11.11
C ILE A 313 -16.98 11.42 11.73
N PHE A 314 -17.02 12.73 11.97
CA PHE A 314 -15.98 13.34 12.81
C PHE A 314 -16.22 12.89 14.25
N ILE A 315 -15.21 12.36 14.92
CA ILE A 315 -15.23 12.27 16.38
C ILE A 315 -14.60 13.56 16.90
N VAL A 316 -15.42 14.46 17.45
CA VAL A 316 -14.99 15.69 18.10
C VAL A 316 -15.27 15.54 19.59
N ASN A 317 -14.22 15.47 20.40
CA ASN A 317 -14.36 15.25 21.85
C ASN A 317 -15.23 14.03 22.19
N ASP A 318 -15.02 12.91 21.49
CA ASP A 318 -15.78 11.65 21.62
C ASP A 318 -17.23 11.68 21.09
N GLU A 319 -17.69 12.83 20.58
CA GLU A 319 -19.00 12.98 19.95
C GLU A 319 -18.91 12.82 18.42
N LYS A 320 -19.86 12.07 17.85
CA LYS A 320 -19.93 11.80 16.41
C LYS A 320 -20.63 12.96 15.71
N ILE A 321 -20.02 13.64 14.74
CA ILE A 321 -20.60 14.81 14.05
C ILE A 321 -20.74 14.55 12.55
N CYS A 322 -21.89 14.93 11.97
CA CYS A 322 -22.11 14.94 10.54
C CYS A 322 -21.32 16.08 9.88
N VAL A 323 -20.44 15.75 8.92
CA VAL A 323 -19.61 16.72 8.17
C VAL A 323 -20.42 17.78 7.44
N GLU A 324 -21.58 17.39 6.92
CA GLU A 324 -22.37 18.21 6.00
C GLU A 324 -23.18 19.30 6.72
N CYS A 325 -23.66 19.01 7.93
CA CYS A 325 -24.50 19.94 8.68
C CYS A 325 -23.95 20.31 10.06
N GLY A 326 -22.81 19.74 10.47
CA GLY A 326 -22.12 20.09 11.71
C GLY A 326 -22.84 19.65 12.99
N ILE A 327 -23.68 18.62 12.95
CA ILE A 327 -24.52 18.21 14.08
C ILE A 327 -24.09 16.89 14.65
N GLU A 328 -24.17 16.83 15.98
CA GLU A 328 -23.98 15.64 16.78
C GLU A 328 -24.99 14.53 16.42
N LEU A 329 -24.46 13.39 16.01
CA LEU A 329 -25.12 12.14 15.74
C LEU A 329 -25.10 11.32 17.04
N THR A 330 -26.18 11.41 17.82
CA THR A 330 -26.35 10.57 19.01
C THR A 330 -26.41 9.09 18.62
N SER A 331 -25.98 8.20 19.52
CA SER A 331 -25.91 6.75 19.31
C SER A 331 -27.25 6.09 18.95
N GLN A 332 -28.39 6.75 19.24
CA GLN A 332 -29.74 6.29 18.88
C GLN A 332 -30.06 6.45 17.39
N ILE A 333 -29.36 7.35 16.69
CA ILE A 333 -29.58 7.67 15.26
C ILE A 333 -28.77 6.74 14.35
N LEU A 334 -27.71 6.13 14.90
CA LEU A 334 -26.77 5.29 14.18
C LEU A 334 -26.98 3.79 14.44
N ALA A 335 -28.13 3.35 14.96
CA ALA A 335 -28.53 1.94 14.95
C ALA A 335 -29.28 1.66 13.65
#